data_AF-A0A285E9S6-F1
#
_entry.id   AF-A0A285E9S6-F1
#
_cell.length_a   1.000
_cell.length_b   1.000
_cell.length_c   1.000
_cell.angle_alpha   90.00
_cell.angle_beta   90.00
_cell.angle_gamma   90.00
#
_symmetry.space_group_name_H-M   'P 1'
#
loop_
_entity.id
_entity.type
_entity.pdbx_description
1 polymer ?
#
loop_
_entity_poly.entity_id
_entity_poly.type
_entity_poly.pdbx_seq_one_letter_code
_entity_poly.pdbx_strand_id
1 'polypeptide(L)'
;MATVLIQSDDGELPSASAVLQVRATNAEYNQPALRIDQASDSGGAASIKIFDPNPDIEFVESGAADAAHPARGKYEIAVQSDELQINGRREDNSSFDPIMVFQRLGAGGAGGNVGFRTGDQFGGGQGVIAIANAIAAPSVNPGGGGVLYVEGGALKYRGSKGTVTTIAPA
;
A
#
# COMPACT_ATOMS: atom_id res chain seq x y z
N MET A 1 20.24 -23.83 -15.44
CA MET A 1 21.04 -22.69 -15.94
C MET A 1 20.09 -21.53 -16.17
N ALA A 2 20.50 -20.31 -15.84
CA ALA A 2 19.73 -19.12 -16.23
C ALA A 2 19.89 -18.90 -17.74
N THR A 3 18.79 -18.68 -18.45
CA THR A 3 18.83 -18.39 -19.89
C THR A 3 19.26 -16.94 -20.16
N VAL A 4 18.94 -16.03 -19.22
CA VAL A 4 19.34 -14.62 -19.22
C VAL A 4 19.61 -14.20 -17.77
N LEU A 5 20.72 -13.51 -17.52
CA LEU A 5 21.08 -12.92 -16.23
C LEU A 5 21.50 -11.47 -16.46
N ILE A 6 20.89 -10.55 -15.73
CA ILE A 6 21.31 -9.16 -15.64
C ILE A 6 21.82 -8.96 -14.21
N GLN A 7 23.09 -8.59 -14.08
CA GLN A 7 23.74 -8.30 -12.81
C GLN A 7 24.51 -6.99 -12.96
N SER A 8 24.39 -6.11 -11.97
CA SER A 8 25.16 -4.87 -11.89
C SER A 8 25.91 -4.80 -10.55
N ASP A 9 27.01 -4.07 -10.56
CA ASP A 9 27.81 -3.68 -9.40
C ASP A 9 28.39 -2.30 -9.72
N ASP A 10 27.52 -1.29 -9.70
CA ASP A 10 27.86 0.08 -10.09
C ASP A 10 28.71 0.81 -9.03
N GLY A 11 29.07 0.14 -7.93
CA GLY A 11 29.72 0.76 -6.78
C GLY A 11 28.83 1.82 -6.11
N GLU A 12 29.45 2.80 -5.46
CA GLU A 12 28.73 3.95 -4.89
C GLU A 12 28.24 4.87 -6.02
N LEU A 13 26.93 5.03 -6.12
CA LEU A 13 26.30 5.95 -7.06
C LEU A 13 26.04 7.31 -6.42
N PRO A 14 26.18 8.43 -7.16
CA PRO A 14 25.86 9.77 -6.65
C PRO A 14 24.35 10.00 -6.49
N SER A 15 23.52 9.13 -7.08
CA SER A 15 22.06 9.15 -6.98
C SER A 15 21.47 7.79 -7.35
N ALA A 16 20.19 7.55 -7.01
CA ALA A 16 19.50 6.31 -7.36
C ALA A 16 19.36 6.14 -8.89
N SER A 17 19.58 4.92 -9.37
CA SER A 17 19.42 4.52 -10.78
C SER A 17 18.90 3.08 -10.87
N ALA A 18 18.37 2.69 -12.03
CA ALA A 18 17.85 1.35 -12.27
C ALA A 18 18.87 0.50 -13.05
N VAL A 19 19.08 -0.74 -12.60
CA VAL A 19 19.86 -1.76 -13.34
C VAL A 19 19.17 -2.15 -14.67
N LEU A 20 17.84 -2.17 -14.68
CA LEU A 20 17.04 -2.41 -15.89
C LEU A 20 15.88 -1.42 -15.94
N GLN A 21 15.79 -0.67 -17.04
CA GLN A 21 14.63 0.13 -17.37
C GLN A 21 13.95 -0.41 -18.63
N VAL A 22 12.66 -0.71 -18.52
CA VAL A 22 11.82 -1.11 -19.66
C VAL A 22 10.78 -0.03 -19.88
N ARG A 23 10.72 0.54 -21.09
CA ARG A 23 9.84 1.67 -21.42
C ARG A 23 9.19 1.46 -22.78
N ALA A 24 7.86 1.55 -22.82
CA ALA A 24 7.10 1.75 -24.05
C ALA A 24 6.97 3.25 -24.32
N THR A 25 7.22 3.68 -25.55
CA THR A 25 7.26 5.11 -25.93
C THR A 25 6.20 5.49 -26.96
N ASN A 26 5.35 4.54 -27.37
CA ASN A 26 4.25 4.82 -28.29
C ASN A 26 3.20 5.69 -27.59
N ALA A 27 2.96 6.89 -28.13
CA ALA A 27 2.02 7.86 -27.57
C ALA A 27 0.58 7.70 -28.10
N GLU A 28 0.38 6.89 -29.13
CA GLU A 28 -0.90 6.78 -29.86
C GLU A 28 -1.72 5.56 -29.45
N TYR A 29 -1.06 4.49 -28.98
CA TYR A 29 -1.69 3.21 -28.65
C TYR A 29 -1.16 2.61 -27.36
N ASN A 30 -2.00 1.80 -26.70
CA ASN A 30 -1.62 1.03 -25.53
C ASN A 30 -0.54 0.00 -25.90
N GLN A 31 0.65 0.16 -25.32
CA GLN A 31 1.76 -0.77 -25.45
C GLN A 31 2.27 -1.15 -24.05
N PRO A 32 2.11 -2.41 -23.60
CA PRO A 32 2.66 -2.82 -22.31
C PRO A 32 4.19 -2.79 -22.39
N ALA A 33 4.83 -2.09 -21.44
CA ALA A 33 6.29 -2.07 -21.36
C ALA A 33 6.84 -3.45 -20.93
N LEU A 34 6.17 -4.12 -19.99
CA LEU A 34 6.50 -5.47 -19.54
C LEU A 34 5.25 -6.34 -19.58
N ARG A 35 5.37 -7.51 -20.22
CA ARG A 35 4.36 -8.56 -20.22
C ARG A 35 5.05 -9.88 -19.88
N ILE A 36 4.46 -10.64 -18.96
CA ILE A 36 4.97 -11.95 -18.55
C ILE A 36 3.89 -12.97 -18.86
N ASP A 37 4.11 -13.78 -19.90
CA ASP A 37 3.21 -14.86 -20.28
C ASP A 37 3.85 -16.21 -19.92
N GLN A 38 3.03 -17.13 -19.41
CA GLN A 38 3.44 -18.49 -19.11
C GLN A 38 2.62 -19.45 -20.00
N ALA A 39 3.29 -20.29 -20.79
CA ALA A 39 2.68 -21.14 -21.81
C ALA A 39 2.65 -22.66 -21.47
N SER A 40 2.93 -23.05 -20.21
CA SER A 40 2.98 -24.45 -19.78
C SER A 40 1.60 -24.95 -19.39
N ASP A 41 1.25 -26.13 -19.87
CA ASP A 41 0.00 -26.83 -19.51
C ASP A 41 0.11 -27.59 -18.17
N SER A 42 1.29 -27.59 -17.52
CA SER A 42 1.49 -28.16 -16.19
C SER A 42 2.61 -27.48 -15.42
N GLY A 43 2.32 -27.01 -14.20
CA GLY A 43 3.34 -26.51 -13.25
C GLY A 43 4.04 -25.20 -13.63
N GLY A 44 3.45 -24.39 -14.53
CA GLY A 44 4.01 -23.09 -14.91
C GLY A 44 3.84 -22.02 -13.82
N ALA A 45 4.91 -21.26 -13.54
CA ALA A 45 4.86 -20.10 -12.64
C ALA A 45 5.52 -18.88 -13.30
N ALA A 46 4.76 -17.80 -13.46
CA ALA A 46 5.26 -16.46 -13.80
C ALA A 46 5.48 -15.66 -12.51
N SER A 47 6.43 -16.09 -11.69
CA SER A 47 6.69 -15.45 -10.39
C SER A 47 7.51 -14.18 -10.55
N ILE A 48 7.11 -13.12 -9.83
CA ILE A 48 7.96 -11.97 -9.55
C ILE A 48 8.36 -12.10 -8.08
N LYS A 49 9.66 -12.18 -7.82
CA LYS A 49 10.20 -12.30 -6.46
C LYS A 49 11.19 -11.17 -6.23
N ILE A 50 10.98 -10.43 -5.16
CA ILE A 50 11.84 -9.32 -4.72
C ILE A 50 12.50 -9.78 -3.42
N PHE A 51 13.83 -9.77 -3.39
CA PHE A 51 14.64 -10.04 -2.21
C PHE A 51 15.38 -8.77 -1.85
N ASP A 52 14.85 -8.06 -0.87
CA ASP A 52 15.38 -6.80 -0.35
C ASP A 52 15.12 -6.76 1.17
N PRO A 53 15.89 -6.00 1.99
CA PRO A 53 15.54 -5.78 3.40
C PRO A 53 14.16 -5.12 3.61
N ASN A 54 13.70 -4.34 2.64
CA ASN A 54 12.45 -3.58 2.65
C ASN A 54 11.79 -3.63 1.24
N PRO A 55 11.37 -4.82 0.76
CA PRO A 55 10.93 -4.97 -0.61
C PRO A 55 9.62 -4.21 -0.84
N ASP A 56 9.63 -3.39 -1.88
CA ASP A 56 8.53 -2.53 -2.27
C ASP A 56 8.27 -2.56 -3.77
N ILE A 57 7.08 -2.11 -4.14
CA ILE A 57 6.69 -1.78 -5.51
C ILE A 57 5.98 -0.43 -5.46
N GLU A 58 6.60 0.58 -6.08
CA GLU A 58 6.02 1.91 -6.20
C GLU A 58 5.10 2.00 -7.44
N PHE A 59 3.92 2.57 -7.24
CA PHE A 59 2.97 2.94 -8.29
C PHE A 59 2.91 4.46 -8.37
N VAL A 60 3.16 4.99 -9.56
CA VAL A 60 3.16 6.43 -9.81
C VAL A 60 2.19 6.77 -10.94
N GLU A 61 1.11 7.48 -10.59
CA GLU A 61 0.23 8.09 -11.57
C GLU A 61 0.93 9.31 -12.21
N SER A 62 1.35 9.13 -13.46
CA SER A 62 2.04 10.19 -14.20
C SER A 62 1.11 11.38 -14.42
N GLY A 63 1.54 12.57 -13.97
CA GLY A 63 0.79 13.82 -14.13
C GLY A 63 -0.10 14.21 -12.95
N ALA A 64 -0.27 13.35 -11.93
CA ALA A 64 -1.02 13.70 -10.73
C ALA A 64 -0.23 14.63 -9.78
N ALA A 65 1.09 14.43 -9.69
CA ALA A 65 1.98 15.26 -8.89
C ALA A 65 2.25 16.61 -9.57
N ASP A 66 2.21 17.69 -8.78
CA ASP A 66 2.56 19.04 -9.21
C ASP A 66 3.52 19.71 -8.21
N ALA A 67 3.97 20.93 -8.51
CA ALA A 67 4.93 21.65 -7.66
C ALA A 67 4.38 21.98 -6.26
N ALA A 68 3.06 22.10 -6.10
CA ALA A 68 2.41 22.35 -4.83
C ALA A 68 2.07 21.06 -4.08
N HIS A 69 1.90 19.94 -4.78
CA HIS A 69 1.52 18.63 -4.23
C HIS A 69 2.36 17.51 -4.87
N PRO A 70 3.65 17.42 -4.52
CA PRO A 70 4.61 16.52 -5.17
C PRO A 70 4.38 15.02 -4.87
N ALA A 71 3.48 14.71 -3.93
CA ALA A 71 3.20 13.35 -3.48
C ALA A 71 1.99 12.70 -4.17
N ARG A 72 1.14 13.49 -4.84
CA ARG A 72 -0.10 13.00 -5.45
C ARG A 72 0.17 11.89 -6.46
N GLY A 73 -0.70 10.88 -6.43
CA GLY A 73 -0.64 9.74 -7.34
C GLY A 73 0.45 8.72 -7.02
N LYS A 74 1.19 8.88 -5.92
CA LYS A 74 2.25 7.95 -5.52
C LYS A 74 1.79 7.05 -4.37
N TYR A 75 1.85 5.76 -4.62
CA TYR A 75 1.51 4.71 -3.67
C TYR A 75 2.56 3.61 -3.71
N GLU A 76 2.58 2.81 -2.66
CA GLU A 76 3.52 1.71 -2.53
C GLU A 76 2.80 0.49 -1.98
N ILE A 77 3.18 -0.69 -2.49
CA ILE A 77 2.95 -1.97 -1.82
C ILE A 77 4.30 -2.42 -1.26
N ALA A 78 4.38 -2.60 0.04
CA ALA A 78 5.63 -2.93 0.72
C ALA A 78 5.48 -4.12 1.66
N VAL A 79 6.59 -4.81 1.92
CA VAL A 79 6.74 -5.64 3.11
C VAL A 79 7.80 -5.03 4.01
N GLN A 80 7.42 -4.67 5.23
CA GLN A 80 8.33 -4.09 6.21
C GLN A 80 7.96 -4.58 7.61
N SER A 81 8.97 -4.88 8.44
CA SER A 81 8.75 -5.29 9.83
C SER A 81 7.80 -6.49 10.00
N ASP A 82 7.80 -7.43 9.04
CA ASP A 82 6.91 -8.60 8.99
C ASP A 82 5.44 -8.29 8.66
N GLU A 83 5.18 -7.14 8.04
CA GLU A 83 3.86 -6.67 7.66
C GLU A 83 3.77 -6.44 6.15
N LEU A 84 2.64 -6.83 5.55
CA LEU A 84 2.28 -6.40 4.20
C LEU A 84 1.51 -5.09 4.30
N GLN A 85 1.90 -4.08 3.52
CA GLN A 85 1.38 -2.73 3.65
C GLN A 85 0.97 -2.14 2.29
N ILE A 86 -0.04 -1.28 2.34
CA ILE A 86 -0.38 -0.32 1.28
C ILE A 86 -0.14 1.06 1.86
N ASN A 87 0.74 1.82 1.22
CA ASN A 87 1.18 3.12 1.73
C ASN A 87 0.89 4.24 0.72
N GLY A 88 0.65 5.45 1.24
CA GLY A 88 0.54 6.67 0.45
C GLY A 88 1.73 7.58 0.70
N ARG A 89 2.23 8.26 -0.34
CA ARG A 89 3.32 9.22 -0.17
C ARG A 89 2.84 10.43 0.64
N ARG A 90 3.61 10.86 1.63
CA ARG A 90 3.34 12.10 2.38
C ARG A 90 3.50 13.31 1.46
N GLU A 91 2.67 14.35 1.63
CA GLU A 91 2.67 15.57 0.79
C GLU A 91 4.03 16.28 0.69
N ASP A 92 4.87 16.19 1.72
CA ASP A 92 6.25 16.71 1.70
C ASP A 92 7.24 15.84 0.90
N ASN A 93 6.76 14.74 0.32
CA ASN A 93 7.51 13.77 -0.44
C ASN A 93 8.71 13.18 0.33
N SER A 94 8.65 13.15 1.66
CA SER A 94 9.76 12.66 2.52
C SER A 94 9.68 11.17 2.84
N SER A 95 8.48 10.61 2.88
CA SER A 95 8.20 9.26 3.38
C SER A 95 6.86 8.75 2.86
N PHE A 96 6.62 7.45 3.07
CA PHE A 96 5.33 6.81 2.87
C PHE A 96 4.67 6.56 4.23
N ASP A 97 3.39 6.92 4.35
CA ASP A 97 2.58 6.67 5.54
C ASP A 97 1.63 5.49 5.27
N PRO A 98 1.48 4.53 6.21
CA PRO A 98 0.59 3.40 6.02
C PRO A 98 -0.88 3.81 5.90
N ILE A 99 -1.55 3.28 4.88
CA ILE A 99 -3.01 3.38 4.71
C ILE A 99 -3.65 2.11 5.27
N MET A 100 -3.09 0.95 4.91
CA MET A 100 -3.55 -0.35 5.38
C MET A 100 -2.36 -1.27 5.64
N VAL A 101 -2.43 -1.99 6.75
CA VAL A 101 -1.38 -2.91 7.20
C VAL A 101 -2.01 -4.27 7.51
N PHE A 102 -1.34 -5.34 7.07
CA PHE A 102 -1.65 -6.71 7.41
C PHE A 102 -0.45 -7.31 8.13
N GLN A 103 -0.61 -7.57 9.43
CA GLN A 103 0.43 -8.30 10.16
C GLN A 103 0.38 -9.76 9.79
N ARG A 104 1.54 -10.34 9.46
CA ARG A 104 1.61 -11.78 9.21
C ARG A 104 1.18 -12.53 10.48
N LEU A 105 0.49 -13.65 10.28
CA LEU A 105 0.23 -14.58 11.39
C LEU A 105 1.56 -15.25 11.79
N GLY A 106 2.03 -14.98 12.99
CA GLY A 106 3.21 -15.57 13.57
C GLY A 106 3.02 -17.06 13.91
N ALA A 107 4.14 -17.78 14.02
CA ALA A 107 4.12 -19.15 14.52
C ALA A 107 3.54 -19.18 15.95
N GLY A 108 2.51 -20.00 16.17
CA GLY A 108 1.78 -20.07 17.45
C GLY A 108 0.55 -19.17 17.55
N GLY A 109 0.15 -18.47 16.48
CA GLY A 109 -1.10 -17.70 16.42
C GLY A 109 -1.01 -16.23 16.85
N ALA A 110 0.18 -15.75 17.21
CA ALA A 110 0.40 -14.34 17.53
C ALA A 110 0.33 -13.46 16.26
N GLY A 111 -0.20 -12.25 16.37
CA GLY A 111 -0.32 -11.30 15.23
C GLY A 111 -1.62 -11.48 14.43
N GLY A 112 -1.52 -11.44 13.10
CA GLY A 112 -2.69 -11.58 12.20
C GLY A 112 -3.67 -10.41 12.23
N ASN A 113 -3.22 -9.25 12.69
CA ASN A 113 -4.05 -8.05 12.80
C ASN A 113 -4.16 -7.32 11.45
N VAL A 114 -5.21 -6.52 11.32
CA VAL A 114 -5.38 -5.56 10.21
C VAL A 114 -5.45 -4.15 10.78
N GLY A 115 -4.61 -3.26 10.28
CA GLY A 115 -4.58 -1.86 10.69
C GLY A 115 -5.05 -0.93 9.57
N PHE A 116 -5.95 0.00 9.88
CA PHE A 116 -6.32 1.11 9.00
C PHE A 116 -5.70 2.40 9.54
N ARG A 117 -4.75 2.94 8.77
CA ARG A 117 -3.94 4.11 9.12
C ARG A 117 -3.13 3.98 10.41
N THR A 118 -2.82 2.74 10.79
CA THR A 118 -1.92 2.39 11.90
C THR A 118 -1.33 1.01 11.61
N GLY A 119 -0.08 0.78 12.02
CA GLY A 119 0.60 -0.52 11.92
C GLY A 119 1.02 -1.08 13.28
N ASP A 120 0.76 -0.39 14.38
CA ASP A 120 1.30 -0.73 15.70
C ASP A 120 0.30 -0.53 16.85
N GLN A 121 -0.83 0.15 16.62
CA GLN A 121 -1.82 0.49 17.66
C GLN A 121 -2.87 -0.61 17.86
N PHE A 122 -2.43 -1.85 18.07
CA PHE A 122 -3.34 -3.00 18.28
C PHE A 122 -3.70 -3.26 19.75
N GLY A 123 -3.14 -2.49 20.68
CA GLY A 123 -3.41 -2.64 22.12
C GLY A 123 -3.00 -4.02 22.69
N GLY A 124 -2.06 -4.71 22.04
CA GLY A 124 -1.67 -6.08 22.37
C GLY A 124 -2.65 -7.16 21.88
N GLY A 125 -3.71 -6.78 21.14
CA GLY A 125 -4.67 -7.71 20.54
C GLY A 125 -4.04 -8.59 19.44
N GLN A 126 -4.67 -9.74 19.20
CA GLN A 126 -4.32 -10.70 18.15
C GLN A 126 -5.57 -11.04 17.34
N GLY A 127 -5.46 -11.07 16.01
CA GLY A 127 -6.60 -11.23 15.11
C GLY A 127 -7.61 -10.07 15.14
N VAL A 128 -7.17 -8.86 15.49
CA VAL A 128 -8.04 -7.67 15.63
C VAL A 128 -7.92 -6.70 14.45
N ILE A 129 -8.91 -5.83 14.33
CA ILE A 129 -8.88 -4.69 13.42
C ILE A 129 -8.66 -3.41 14.24
N ALA A 130 -7.55 -2.71 13.98
CA ALA A 130 -7.32 -1.38 14.53
C ALA A 130 -7.71 -0.32 13.49
N ILE A 131 -8.44 0.70 13.93
CA ILE A 131 -8.83 1.85 13.10
C ILE A 131 -8.36 3.10 13.83
N ALA A 132 -7.44 3.84 13.24
CA ALA A 132 -7.02 5.12 13.79
C ALA A 132 -8.17 6.13 13.83
N ASN A 133 -8.09 7.12 14.72
CA ASN A 133 -9.00 8.26 14.69
C ASN A 133 -9.01 8.90 13.29
N ALA A 134 -10.19 9.20 12.78
CA ALA A 134 -10.33 10.00 11.57
C ALA A 134 -9.67 11.37 11.79
N ILE A 135 -8.87 11.85 10.82
CA ILE A 135 -8.32 13.23 10.87
C ILE A 135 -9.46 14.24 10.92
N ALA A 136 -10.52 13.99 10.17
CA ALA A 136 -11.76 14.76 10.19
C ALA A 136 -12.93 13.79 10.14
N ALA A 137 -13.91 13.97 11.04
CA ALA A 137 -15.12 13.17 11.02
C ALA A 137 -15.94 13.45 9.74
N PRO A 138 -16.63 12.44 9.18
CA PRO A 138 -17.47 12.63 8.00
C PRO A 138 -18.57 13.68 8.23
N SER A 139 -18.50 14.81 7.51
CA SER A 139 -19.50 15.89 7.57
C SER A 139 -20.63 15.72 6.54
N VAL A 140 -20.37 15.00 5.45
CA VAL A 140 -21.33 14.75 4.36
C VAL A 140 -21.89 13.34 4.45
N ASN A 141 -23.16 13.16 4.07
CA ASN A 141 -23.77 11.83 4.01
C ASN A 141 -23.24 11.07 2.80
N PRO A 142 -22.86 9.79 2.94
CA PRO A 142 -22.56 8.98 1.77
C PRO A 142 -23.84 8.79 0.95
N GLY A 143 -23.72 8.76 -0.39
CA GLY A 143 -24.87 8.59 -1.28
C GLY A 143 -25.63 7.26 -1.11
N GLY A 144 -24.95 6.24 -0.57
CA GLY A 144 -25.50 4.94 -0.20
C GLY A 144 -24.66 4.28 0.90
N GLY A 145 -25.23 3.29 1.60
CA GLY A 145 -24.55 2.60 2.71
C GLY A 145 -24.26 3.51 3.91
N GLY A 146 -23.02 3.48 4.38
CA GLY A 146 -22.52 4.33 5.45
C GLY A 146 -21.01 4.28 5.61
N VAL A 147 -20.48 5.09 6.53
CA VAL A 147 -19.04 5.21 6.82
C VAL A 147 -18.78 4.77 8.26
N LEU A 148 -17.92 3.75 8.45
CA LEU A 148 -17.40 3.35 9.75
C LEU A 148 -16.11 4.15 10.03
N TYR A 149 -16.01 4.76 11.21
CA TYR A 149 -14.85 5.57 11.58
C TYR A 149 -14.68 5.62 13.10
N VAL A 150 -13.49 6.00 13.56
CA VAL A 150 -13.23 6.28 14.98
C VAL A 150 -13.06 7.79 15.16
N GLU A 151 -13.65 8.35 16.21
CA GLU A 151 -13.49 9.75 16.58
C GLU A 151 -13.35 9.87 18.10
N GLY A 152 -12.23 10.41 18.56
CA GLY A 152 -11.93 10.51 19.99
C GLY A 152 -11.87 9.16 20.70
N GLY A 153 -11.49 8.09 19.98
CA GLY A 153 -11.47 6.71 20.48
C GLY A 153 -12.81 5.96 20.38
N ALA A 154 -13.93 6.65 20.14
CA ALA A 154 -15.23 6.00 19.98
C ALA A 154 -15.44 5.49 18.56
N LEU A 155 -15.91 4.24 18.41
CA LEU A 155 -16.30 3.67 17.12
C LEU A 155 -17.68 4.18 16.72
N LYS A 156 -17.79 4.74 15.52
CA LYS A 156 -19.00 5.39 15.01
C LYS A 156 -19.33 4.93 13.58
N TYR A 157 -20.62 4.98 13.25
CA TYR A 157 -21.11 4.76 11.89
C TYR A 157 -22.03 5.91 11.45
N ARG A 158 -21.75 6.51 10.29
CA ARG A 158 -22.62 7.50 9.65
C ARG A 158 -23.37 6.85 8.50
N GLY A 159 -24.68 6.69 8.63
CA GLY A 159 -25.53 6.20 7.54
C GLY A 159 -25.79 7.24 6.45
N SER A 160 -26.22 6.80 5.28
CA SER A 160 -26.54 7.65 4.12
C SER A 160 -27.67 8.67 4.33
N LYS A 161 -28.48 8.51 5.38
CA LYS A 161 -29.50 9.48 5.80
C LYS A 161 -29.03 10.45 6.89
N GLY A 162 -27.75 10.36 7.30
CA GLY A 162 -27.10 11.28 8.23
C GLY A 162 -27.19 10.91 9.69
N THR A 163 -27.88 9.83 10.05
CA THR A 163 -27.79 9.25 11.39
C THR A 163 -26.34 8.86 11.68
N VAL A 164 -25.79 9.42 12.76
CA VAL A 164 -24.51 9.01 13.32
C VAL A 164 -24.80 8.17 14.56
N THR A 165 -24.36 6.93 14.54
CA THR A 165 -24.49 6.00 15.65
C THR A 165 -23.13 5.79 16.28
N THR A 166 -22.99 6.12 17.57
CA THR A 166 -21.87 5.62 18.37
C THR A 166 -22.13 4.15 18.69
N ILE A 167 -21.28 3.28 18.17
CA ILE A 167 -21.37 1.83 18.33
C ILE A 167 -20.68 1.40 19.63
N ALA A 168 -19.49 1.97 19.90
CA ALA A 168 -18.74 1.73 21.12
C ALA A 168 -18.11 3.05 21.62
N PRO A 169 -18.27 3.41 22.91
CA PRO A 169 -17.57 4.56 23.51
C PRO A 169 -16.07 4.27 23.70
N ALA A 170 -15.30 5.32 23.98
CA ALA A 170 -13.88 5.23 24.33
C ALA A 170 -13.67 4.68 25.75
#